data_AF-A0A6A3IZC5-F1
#
_entry.id   AF-A0A6A3IZC5-F1
#
_cell.length_a   1.000
_cell.length_b   1.000
_cell.length_c   1.000
_cell.angle_alpha   90.00
_cell.angle_beta   90.00
_cell.angle_gamma   90.00
#
_symmetry.space_group_name_H-M   'P 1'
#
loop_
_entity.id
_entity.type
_entity.pdbx_description
1 polymer ?
#
loop_
_entity_poly.entity_id
_entity_poly.type
_entity_poly.pdbx_seq_one_letter_code
_entity_poly.pdbx_strand_id
1 'polypeptide(L)'
;MGGELHGYTSDITCTFPVNGKFTDDQRMLYEGVLKAHDKVLEAIRPGVSWVDMHILANRVMTEHMLEHGLLQNGTVDEMMEHEVSSYFTPCGLGHLMGLDVHDVGGFPVGHVRSTKRSLQKLRLVRTLEKNMVVTVEPGWYFIEAQLRVALADPIISAFINPEMLARFRGTGGVRIESDVVVTATGVENMTEVSRTIQEIEATMRCK
;
A
#
# COMPACT_ATOMS: atom_id res chain seq x y z
N MET A 1 4.16 -5.84 -12.50
CA MET A 1 4.38 -6.29 -13.89
C MET A 1 3.08 -6.05 -14.61
N GLY A 2 3.16 -5.48 -15.79
CA GLY A 2 2.00 -5.13 -16.59
C GLY A 2 2.16 -5.59 -18.03
N GLY A 3 1.06 -5.59 -18.75
CA GLY A 3 1.02 -5.72 -20.20
C GLY A 3 0.19 -4.61 -20.82
N GLU A 4 0.33 -4.44 -22.13
CA GLU A 4 -0.48 -3.52 -22.92
C GLU A 4 -1.14 -4.29 -24.08
N LEU A 5 -2.42 -4.05 -24.34
CA LEU A 5 -3.15 -4.58 -25.49
C LEU A 5 -3.95 -3.48 -26.16
N HIS A 6 -3.70 -3.25 -27.45
CA HIS A 6 -4.34 -2.18 -28.24
C HIS A 6 -4.24 -0.79 -27.58
N GLY A 7 -3.13 -0.50 -26.90
CA GLY A 7 -2.90 0.77 -26.21
C GLY A 7 -3.48 0.85 -24.80
N TYR A 8 -4.20 -0.17 -24.31
CA TYR A 8 -4.71 -0.20 -22.93
C TYR A 8 -3.76 -0.98 -22.02
N THR A 9 -3.45 -0.43 -20.85
CA THR A 9 -2.47 -0.97 -19.92
C THR A 9 -3.08 -1.79 -18.79
N SER A 10 -2.26 -2.61 -18.16
CA SER A 10 -2.51 -3.28 -16.87
C SER A 10 -1.28 -3.08 -15.97
N ASP A 11 -1.46 -3.05 -14.64
CA ASP A 11 -0.34 -3.01 -13.70
C ASP A 11 -0.63 -3.83 -12.44
N ILE A 12 0.03 -5.00 -12.33
CA ILE A 12 -0.25 -5.95 -11.26
C ILE A 12 1.04 -6.26 -10.51
N THR A 13 1.01 -6.15 -9.19
CA THR A 13 2.08 -6.60 -8.30
C THR A 13 1.64 -7.79 -7.46
N CYS A 14 2.44 -8.85 -7.52
CA CYS A 14 2.36 -10.02 -6.65
C CYS A 14 3.65 -10.13 -5.84
N THR A 15 3.52 -10.33 -4.53
CA THR A 15 4.65 -10.66 -3.64
C THR A 15 4.49 -12.09 -3.13
N PHE A 16 5.55 -12.90 -3.19
CA PHE A 16 5.52 -14.29 -2.75
C PHE A 16 6.94 -14.77 -2.37
N PRO A 17 7.06 -15.78 -1.50
CA PRO A 17 8.35 -16.36 -1.13
C PRO A 17 8.92 -17.17 -2.30
N VAL A 18 10.19 -16.94 -2.62
CA VAL A 18 10.87 -17.61 -3.76
C VAL A 18 10.82 -19.15 -3.65
N ASN A 19 10.86 -19.70 -2.44
CA ASN A 19 10.79 -21.13 -2.18
C ASN A 19 9.36 -21.69 -2.08
N GLY A 20 8.33 -20.84 -2.26
CA GLY A 20 6.92 -21.23 -2.20
C GLY A 20 6.35 -21.44 -0.80
N LYS A 21 7.06 -21.07 0.27
CA LYS A 21 6.57 -21.18 1.66
C LYS A 21 6.91 -19.94 2.48
N PHE A 22 5.90 -19.30 3.06
CA PHE A 22 6.10 -18.10 3.87
C PHE A 22 6.71 -18.47 5.23
N THR A 23 7.75 -17.76 5.66
CA THR A 23 8.18 -17.75 7.06
C THR A 23 7.22 -16.92 7.92
N ASP A 24 7.26 -17.06 9.24
CA ASP A 24 6.38 -16.28 10.13
C ASP A 24 6.55 -14.76 9.95
N ASP A 25 7.80 -14.29 9.77
CA ASP A 25 8.08 -12.88 9.46
C ASP A 25 7.49 -12.45 8.12
N GLN A 26 7.60 -13.28 7.09
CA GLN A 26 6.99 -13.00 5.79
C GLN A 26 5.46 -13.03 5.87
N ARG A 27 4.87 -13.91 6.68
CA ARG A 27 3.41 -13.98 6.91
C ARG A 27 2.91 -12.68 7.53
N MET A 28 3.55 -12.23 8.61
CA MET A 28 3.22 -10.97 9.28
C MET A 28 3.30 -9.78 8.29
N LEU A 29 4.37 -9.72 7.49
CA LEU A 29 4.54 -8.65 6.52
C LEU A 29 3.50 -8.70 5.40
N TYR A 30 3.17 -9.90 4.94
CA TYR A 30 2.24 -10.07 3.84
C TYR A 30 0.80 -9.75 4.24
N GLU A 31 0.36 -10.28 5.39
CA GLU A 31 -1.00 -10.12 5.91
C GLU A 31 -1.33 -8.66 6.22
N GLY A 32 -0.36 -7.87 6.71
CA GLY A 32 -0.58 -6.44 6.93
C GLY A 32 -0.95 -5.70 5.65
N VAL A 33 -0.21 -5.95 4.56
CA VAL A 33 -0.48 -5.34 3.25
C VAL A 33 -1.79 -5.85 2.67
N LEU A 34 -2.07 -7.15 2.78
CA LEU A 34 -3.32 -7.73 2.31
C LEU A 34 -4.52 -7.11 3.03
N LYS A 35 -4.45 -6.96 4.35
CA LYS A 35 -5.48 -6.30 5.17
C LYS A 35 -5.72 -4.85 4.72
N ALA A 36 -4.65 -4.09 4.47
CA ALA A 36 -4.78 -2.71 3.98
C ALA A 36 -5.39 -2.64 2.57
N HIS A 37 -4.97 -3.53 1.67
CA HIS A 37 -5.51 -3.67 0.32
C HIS A 37 -7.01 -3.96 0.36
N ASP A 38 -7.43 -4.98 1.11
CA ASP A 38 -8.82 -5.41 1.18
C ASP A 38 -9.71 -4.34 1.82
N LYS A 39 -9.23 -3.65 2.86
CA LYS A 39 -9.95 -2.52 3.48
C LYS A 39 -10.15 -1.35 2.53
N VAL A 40 -9.17 -1.06 1.67
CA VAL A 40 -9.34 -0.05 0.62
C VAL A 40 -10.38 -0.50 -0.40
N LEU A 41 -10.32 -1.73 -0.89
CA LEU A 41 -11.30 -2.26 -1.84
C LEU A 41 -12.73 -2.21 -1.29
N GLU A 42 -12.93 -2.61 -0.03
CA GLU A 42 -14.22 -2.53 0.66
C GLU A 42 -14.78 -1.09 0.73
N ALA A 43 -13.90 -0.09 0.80
CA ALA A 43 -14.28 1.31 0.99
C ALA A 43 -14.47 2.08 -0.34
N ILE A 44 -13.95 1.58 -1.46
CA ILE A 44 -14.07 2.26 -2.76
C ILE A 44 -15.53 2.28 -3.22
N ARG A 45 -16.02 3.49 -3.51
CA ARG A 45 -17.29 3.78 -4.16
C ARG A 45 -17.30 5.23 -4.66
N PRO A 46 -18.21 5.61 -5.57
CA PRO A 46 -18.38 7.01 -5.95
C PRO A 46 -18.57 7.94 -4.75
N GLY A 47 -17.92 9.10 -4.78
CA GLY A 47 -18.00 10.12 -3.72
C GLY A 47 -16.93 10.01 -2.63
N VAL A 48 -16.11 8.95 -2.62
CA VAL A 48 -15.00 8.79 -1.67
C VAL A 48 -13.73 9.50 -2.17
N SER A 49 -13.02 10.19 -1.28
CA SER A 49 -11.73 10.82 -1.59
C SER A 49 -10.61 9.78 -1.70
N TRP A 50 -9.79 9.84 -2.75
CA TRP A 50 -8.60 8.97 -2.85
C TRP A 50 -7.57 9.25 -1.76
N VAL A 51 -7.49 10.49 -1.28
CA VAL A 51 -6.62 10.85 -0.16
C VAL A 51 -7.05 10.11 1.11
N ASP A 52 -8.36 9.97 1.33
CA ASP A 52 -8.89 9.24 2.49
C ASP A 52 -8.61 7.74 2.37
N MET A 53 -8.61 7.18 1.16
CA MET A 53 -8.18 5.78 0.94
C MET A 53 -6.71 5.58 1.28
N HIS A 54 -5.83 6.52 0.90
CA HIS A 54 -4.42 6.46 1.28
C HIS A 54 -4.22 6.55 2.80
N ILE A 55 -4.97 7.43 3.46
CA ILE A 55 -4.96 7.54 4.93
C ILE A 55 -5.49 6.26 5.58
N LEU A 56 -6.56 5.65 5.04
CA LEU A 56 -7.10 4.38 5.50
C LEU A 56 -6.06 3.26 5.41
N ALA A 57 -5.38 3.12 4.26
CA ALA A 57 -4.33 2.13 4.10
C ALA A 57 -3.20 2.33 5.12
N ASN A 58 -2.69 3.56 5.29
CA ASN A 58 -1.66 3.85 6.28
C ASN A 58 -2.13 3.58 7.71
N ARG A 59 -3.38 3.87 8.06
CA ARG A 59 -3.95 3.56 9.37
C ARG A 59 -3.97 2.06 9.63
N VAL A 60 -4.50 1.27 8.70
CA VAL A 60 -4.54 -0.20 8.82
C VAL A 60 -3.14 -0.78 8.94
N MET A 61 -2.18 -0.28 8.16
CA MET A 61 -0.78 -0.69 8.26
C MET A 61 -0.17 -0.31 9.61
N THR A 62 -0.47 0.89 10.13
CA THR A 62 0.02 1.37 11.44
C THR A 62 -0.54 0.53 12.58
N GLU A 63 -1.84 0.21 12.55
CA GLU A 63 -2.49 -0.70 13.49
C GLU A 63 -1.80 -2.07 13.48
N HIS A 64 -1.56 -2.63 12.30
CA HIS A 64 -0.93 -3.94 12.16
C HIS A 64 0.53 -3.94 12.62
N MET A 65 1.28 -2.89 12.32
CA MET A 65 2.66 -2.70 12.80
C MET A 65 2.72 -2.64 14.33
N LEU A 66 1.76 -1.94 14.96
CA LEU A 66 1.68 -1.78 16.42
C LEU A 66 1.25 -3.10 17.09
N GLU A 67 0.25 -3.78 16.55
CA GLU A 67 -0.25 -5.07 17.03
C GLU A 67 0.87 -6.14 17.10
N HIS A 68 1.77 -6.12 16.13
CA HIS A 68 2.89 -7.07 16.05
C HIS A 68 4.20 -6.53 16.65
N GLY A 69 4.17 -5.36 17.29
CA GLY A 69 5.30 -4.80 18.03
C GLY A 69 6.44 -4.23 17.18
N LEU A 70 6.26 -4.03 15.87
CA LEU A 70 7.21 -3.28 15.03
C LEU A 70 7.18 -1.79 15.40
N LEU A 71 5.98 -1.26 15.63
CA LEU A 71 5.79 0.03 16.29
C LEU A 71 5.44 -0.18 17.77
N GLN A 72 5.74 0.80 18.60
CA GLN A 72 5.58 0.76 20.06
C GLN A 72 5.39 2.17 20.65
N ASN A 73 5.13 2.26 21.95
CA ASN A 73 5.13 3.50 22.73
C ASN A 73 4.20 4.61 22.22
N GLY A 74 2.98 4.27 21.81
CA GLY A 74 1.99 5.26 21.39
C GLY A 74 0.71 4.62 20.89
N THR A 75 -0.24 5.47 20.54
CA THR A 75 -1.49 5.13 19.88
C THR A 75 -1.36 5.25 18.37
N VAL A 76 -2.26 4.60 17.64
CA VAL A 76 -2.35 4.72 16.17
C VAL A 76 -2.54 6.18 15.76
N ASP A 77 -3.33 6.96 16.50
CA ASP A 77 -3.60 8.37 16.17
C ASP A 77 -2.35 9.23 16.30
N GLU A 78 -1.56 9.06 17.37
CA GLU A 78 -0.27 9.75 17.54
C GLU A 78 0.71 9.38 16.41
N MET A 79 0.79 8.10 16.06
CA MET A 79 1.67 7.64 14.97
C MET A 79 1.23 8.16 13.59
N MET A 80 -0.07 8.31 13.36
CA MET A 80 -0.62 8.90 12.14
C MET A 80 -0.38 10.41 12.09
N GLU A 81 -0.47 11.12 13.21
CA GLU A 81 -0.15 12.55 13.30
C GLU A 81 1.32 12.83 12.99
N HIS A 82 2.22 11.98 13.48
CA HIS A 82 3.66 12.04 13.20
C HIS A 82 4.08 11.39 11.85
N GLU A 83 3.12 10.92 11.05
CA GLU A 83 3.37 10.26 9.76
C GLU A 83 4.36 9.08 9.83
N VAL A 84 4.42 8.34 10.95
CA VAL A 84 5.44 7.30 11.24
C VAL A 84 5.44 6.19 10.19
N SER A 85 4.25 5.72 9.78
CA SER A 85 4.12 4.65 8.78
C SER A 85 4.66 5.05 7.41
N SER A 86 4.69 6.35 7.06
CA SER A 86 5.20 6.83 5.76
C SER A 86 6.70 6.62 5.54
N TYR A 87 7.46 6.28 6.59
CA TYR A 87 8.85 5.84 6.46
C TYR A 87 8.96 4.40 5.93
N PHE A 88 7.90 3.60 6.11
CA PHE A 88 7.76 2.25 5.57
C PHE A 88 6.93 2.24 4.28
N THR A 89 6.02 3.19 4.09
CA THR A 89 5.09 3.31 2.93
C THR A 89 5.40 4.57 2.08
N PRO A 90 6.56 4.66 1.41
CA PRO A 90 7.01 5.92 0.79
C PRO A 90 6.30 6.29 -0.53
N CYS A 91 5.42 5.43 -1.05
CA CYS A 91 4.71 5.62 -2.31
C CYS A 91 3.26 6.06 -2.09
N GLY A 92 2.63 6.62 -3.12
CA GLY A 92 1.17 6.80 -3.10
C GLY A 92 0.45 5.45 -3.07
N LEU A 93 -0.82 5.45 -2.63
CA LEU A 93 -1.64 4.22 -2.59
C LEU A 93 -1.94 3.64 -3.98
N GLY A 94 -1.89 4.48 -5.01
CA GLY A 94 -2.18 4.11 -6.38
C GLY A 94 -2.51 5.32 -7.23
N HIS A 95 -2.93 5.07 -8.45
CA HIS A 95 -3.08 6.05 -9.52
C HIS A 95 -4.18 5.68 -10.50
N LEU A 96 -4.57 6.64 -11.35
CA LEU A 96 -5.41 6.32 -12.51
C LEU A 96 -4.61 5.45 -13.49
N MET A 97 -5.31 4.60 -14.22
CA MET A 97 -4.76 3.73 -15.26
C MET A 97 -5.69 3.71 -16.48
N GLY A 98 -5.13 3.67 -17.68
CA GLY A 98 -5.92 3.67 -18.91
C GLY A 98 -5.06 3.37 -20.13
N LEU A 99 -4.82 4.40 -20.97
CA LEU A 99 -3.89 4.28 -22.10
C LEU A 99 -2.43 4.40 -21.65
N ASP A 100 -2.18 5.13 -20.56
CA ASP A 100 -0.92 5.16 -19.85
C ASP A 100 -1.06 4.41 -18.52
N VAL A 101 -0.01 3.71 -18.07
CA VAL A 101 0.01 3.04 -16.76
C VAL A 101 -0.26 4.06 -15.65
N HIS A 102 0.46 5.19 -15.68
CA HIS A 102 0.15 6.37 -14.87
C HIS A 102 -0.70 7.35 -15.68
N ASP A 103 -2.01 7.10 -15.73
CA ASP A 103 -2.93 7.84 -16.60
C ASP A 103 -3.14 9.30 -16.17
N VAL A 104 -3.62 10.11 -17.11
CA VAL A 104 -3.81 11.55 -16.97
C VAL A 104 -4.94 11.91 -16.01
N GLY A 105 -4.99 13.18 -15.59
CA GLY A 105 -6.18 13.73 -14.91
C GLY A 105 -6.27 13.46 -13.40
N GLY A 106 -5.24 12.87 -12.78
CA GLY A 106 -5.21 12.60 -11.33
C GLY A 106 -5.18 13.85 -10.44
N PHE A 107 -4.82 15.02 -11.00
CA PHE A 107 -4.79 16.31 -10.31
C PHE A 107 -5.75 17.30 -10.95
N PRO A 108 -6.66 17.91 -10.16
CA PRO A 108 -7.46 19.04 -10.63
C PRO A 108 -6.58 20.22 -11.07
N VAL A 109 -7.08 21.02 -12.02
CA VAL A 109 -6.40 22.26 -12.45
C VAL A 109 -6.19 23.18 -11.25
N GLY A 110 -4.96 23.67 -11.08
CA GLY A 110 -4.58 24.54 -9.96
C GLY A 110 -4.28 23.80 -8.65
N HIS A 111 -4.29 22.46 -8.63
CA HIS A 111 -3.93 21.71 -7.44
C HIS A 111 -2.45 21.91 -7.07
N VAL A 112 -2.21 22.27 -5.79
CA VAL A 112 -0.88 22.34 -5.20
C VAL A 112 -0.64 21.05 -4.42
N ARG A 113 0.44 20.35 -4.74
CA ARG A 113 0.83 19.11 -4.05
C ARG A 113 1.07 19.37 -2.57
N SER A 114 0.59 18.44 -1.74
CA SER A 114 0.87 18.44 -0.31
C SER A 114 2.37 18.35 -0.01
N THR A 115 2.81 19.05 1.03
CA THR A 115 4.16 18.94 1.59
C THR A 115 4.28 17.83 2.64
N LYS A 116 3.15 17.23 3.07
CA LYS A 116 3.14 16.11 4.01
C LYS A 116 3.85 14.90 3.41
N ARG A 117 4.62 14.19 4.24
CA ARG A 117 5.47 13.07 3.78
C ARG A 117 4.65 11.94 3.17
N SER A 118 3.55 11.59 3.82
CA SER A 118 2.59 10.58 3.38
C SER A 118 1.91 10.95 2.05
N LEU A 119 1.56 12.22 1.86
CA LEU A 119 0.68 12.63 0.75
C LEU A 119 1.42 13.12 -0.50
N GLN A 120 2.67 13.59 -0.38
CA GLN A 120 3.39 14.25 -1.47
C GLN A 120 3.61 13.35 -2.71
N LYS A 121 3.58 12.02 -2.53
CA LYS A 121 3.82 11.03 -3.59
C LYS A 121 2.55 10.48 -4.24
N LEU A 122 1.37 10.90 -3.80
CA LEU A 122 0.13 10.52 -4.47
C LEU A 122 0.15 10.96 -5.94
N ARG A 123 -0.54 10.20 -6.79
CA ARG A 123 -0.75 10.52 -8.22
C ARG A 123 -2.20 10.84 -8.54
N LEU A 124 -3.10 10.56 -7.59
CA LEU A 124 -4.52 10.86 -7.64
C LEU A 124 -4.90 11.55 -6.33
N VAL A 125 -5.65 12.65 -6.41
CA VAL A 125 -6.16 13.39 -5.24
C VAL A 125 -7.64 13.75 -5.39
N ARG A 126 -8.32 13.08 -6.33
CA ARG A 126 -9.72 13.35 -6.65
C ARG A 126 -10.65 12.53 -5.77
N THR A 127 -11.89 13.00 -5.71
CA THR A 127 -13.02 12.15 -5.35
C THR A 127 -13.25 11.14 -6.46
N LEU A 128 -13.43 9.88 -6.09
CA LEU A 128 -13.71 8.79 -7.01
C LEU A 128 -15.09 8.96 -7.64
N GLU A 129 -15.14 8.77 -8.95
CA GLU A 129 -16.36 8.81 -9.75
C GLU A 129 -16.54 7.46 -10.46
N LYS A 130 -17.79 7.13 -10.80
CA LYS A 130 -18.09 5.92 -11.57
C LYS A 130 -17.26 5.89 -12.87
N ASN A 131 -16.77 4.71 -13.23
CA ASN A 131 -15.91 4.42 -14.38
C ASN A 131 -14.46 4.93 -14.27
N MET A 132 -14.03 5.49 -13.14
CA MET A 132 -12.60 5.66 -12.91
C MET A 132 -11.94 4.28 -12.77
N VAL A 133 -10.79 4.11 -13.42
CA VAL A 133 -9.95 2.93 -13.30
C VAL A 133 -8.71 3.32 -12.49
N VAL A 134 -8.45 2.60 -11.40
CA VAL A 134 -7.36 2.92 -10.47
C VAL A 134 -6.60 1.66 -10.06
N THR A 135 -5.31 1.81 -9.79
CA THR A 135 -4.53 0.80 -9.06
C THR A 135 -4.79 0.96 -7.56
N VAL A 136 -4.87 -0.16 -6.84
CA VAL A 136 -4.87 -0.22 -5.37
C VAL A 136 -3.64 -1.01 -4.95
N GLU A 137 -2.58 -0.31 -4.58
CA GLU A 137 -1.23 -0.88 -4.44
C GLU A 137 -0.54 -0.58 -3.09
N PRO A 138 -1.19 -0.80 -1.93
CA PRO A 138 -0.50 -0.60 -0.66
C PRO A 138 0.74 -1.50 -0.57
N GLY A 139 1.76 -0.99 0.11
CA GLY A 139 2.99 -1.73 0.35
C GLY A 139 3.86 -1.08 1.40
N TRP A 140 4.65 -1.89 2.09
CA TRP A 140 5.65 -1.45 3.06
C TRP A 140 7.01 -2.07 2.78
N TYR A 141 8.05 -1.29 3.12
CA TYR A 141 9.41 -1.60 2.76
C TYR A 141 10.38 -1.18 3.87
N PHE A 142 11.45 -1.95 4.01
CA PHE A 142 12.53 -1.70 4.96
C PHE A 142 13.71 -1.08 4.21
N ILE A 143 13.52 0.15 3.72
CA ILE A 143 14.49 0.88 2.89
C ILE A 143 15.48 1.62 3.81
N GLU A 144 16.75 1.23 3.75
CA GLU A 144 17.81 1.77 4.62
C GLU A 144 17.90 3.30 4.65
N ALA A 145 17.75 3.96 3.49
CA ALA A 145 17.75 5.43 3.42
C ALA A 145 16.57 6.06 4.17
N GLN A 146 15.39 5.43 4.15
CA GLN A 146 14.20 5.89 4.87
C GLN A 146 14.35 5.63 6.38
N LEU A 147 14.80 4.43 6.74
CA LEU A 147 15.05 4.04 8.13
C LEU A 147 16.09 4.94 8.80
N ARG A 148 17.16 5.33 8.09
CA ARG A 148 18.15 6.27 8.63
C ARG A 148 17.54 7.62 9.01
N VAL A 149 16.60 8.12 8.22
CA VAL A 149 15.91 9.39 8.51
C VAL A 149 14.95 9.19 9.70
N ALA A 150 14.21 8.08 9.74
CA ALA A 150 13.30 7.77 10.85
C ALA A 150 14.04 7.66 12.19
N LEU A 151 15.16 6.94 12.20
CA LEU A 151 15.95 6.66 13.40
C LEU A 151 16.79 7.86 13.88
N ALA A 152 17.01 8.86 13.01
CA ALA A 152 17.70 10.10 13.38
C ALA A 152 16.77 11.13 14.05
N ASP A 153 15.45 10.98 13.89
CA ASP A 153 14.46 11.85 14.51
C ASP A 153 14.04 11.27 15.88
N PRO A 154 14.27 12.00 17.00
CA PRO A 154 13.91 11.51 18.34
C PRO A 154 12.43 11.23 18.55
N ILE A 155 11.54 11.94 17.84
CA ILE A 155 10.10 11.75 17.94
C ILE A 155 9.71 10.46 17.21
N ILE A 156 10.19 10.29 15.97
CA ILE A 156 9.84 9.13 15.14
C ILE A 156 10.47 7.85 15.70
N SER A 157 11.76 7.91 16.08
CA SER A 157 12.48 6.74 16.59
C SER A 157 11.91 6.18 17.90
N ALA A 158 11.26 7.02 18.73
CA ALA A 158 10.60 6.57 19.96
C ALA A 158 9.46 5.57 19.69
N PHE A 159 8.83 5.65 18.51
CA PHE A 159 7.76 4.75 18.10
C PHE A 159 8.25 3.45 17.45
N ILE A 160 9.54 3.32 17.13
CA ILE A 160 10.07 2.16 16.40
C ILE A 160 10.73 1.19 17.38
N ASN A 161 10.33 -0.07 17.35
CA ASN A 161 11.01 -1.10 18.13
C ASN A 161 12.30 -1.55 17.42
N PRO A 162 13.50 -1.28 17.99
CA PRO A 162 14.76 -1.57 17.31
C PRO A 162 15.03 -3.07 17.17
N GLU A 163 14.60 -3.91 18.12
CA GLU A 163 14.78 -5.36 18.07
C GLU A 163 13.91 -5.97 16.98
N MET A 164 12.65 -5.55 16.89
CA MET A 164 11.75 -5.97 15.81
C MET A 164 12.22 -5.46 14.46
N LEU A 165 12.63 -4.19 14.35
CA LEU A 165 13.14 -3.63 13.11
C LEU A 165 14.36 -4.42 12.60
N ALA A 166 15.27 -4.83 13.48
CA ALA A 166 16.47 -5.58 13.10
C ALA A 166 16.16 -6.90 12.37
N ARG A 167 15.04 -7.57 12.70
CA ARG A 167 14.58 -8.79 12.02
C ARG A 167 14.21 -8.55 10.56
N PHE A 168 13.70 -7.37 10.25
CA PHE A 168 13.17 -7.04 8.93
C PHE A 168 14.13 -6.22 8.04
N ARG A 169 15.23 -5.70 8.59
CA ARG A 169 16.25 -5.02 7.76
C ARG A 169 16.81 -5.98 6.71
N GLY A 170 16.90 -5.51 5.47
CA GLY A 170 17.36 -6.32 4.34
C GLY A 170 16.31 -7.27 3.75
N THR A 171 15.10 -7.36 4.31
CA THR A 171 14.01 -8.19 3.74
C THR A 171 13.42 -7.64 2.44
N GLY A 172 13.64 -6.35 2.16
CA GLY A 172 13.04 -5.65 1.03
C GLY A 172 11.67 -5.09 1.42
N GLY A 173 10.59 -5.75 1.02
CA GLY A 173 9.23 -5.33 1.35
C GLY A 173 8.15 -6.13 0.63
N VAL A 174 6.91 -5.73 0.85
CA VAL A 174 5.71 -6.34 0.26
C VAL A 174 4.88 -5.26 -0.42
N ARG A 175 4.38 -5.54 -1.62
CA ARG A 175 3.30 -4.80 -2.27
C ARG A 175 2.29 -5.76 -2.87
N ILE A 176 1.02 -5.41 -2.75
CA ILE A 176 -0.11 -6.13 -3.35
C ILE A 176 -0.86 -5.08 -4.16
N GLU A 177 -0.99 -5.30 -5.45
CA GLU A 177 -1.57 -4.33 -6.37
C GLU A 177 -2.63 -4.97 -7.24
N SER A 178 -3.81 -4.34 -7.27
CA SER A 178 -4.94 -4.72 -8.13
C SER A 178 -5.40 -3.53 -8.97
N ASP A 179 -5.72 -3.83 -10.23
CA ASP A 179 -6.42 -2.95 -11.15
C ASP A 179 -7.93 -3.02 -10.90
N VAL A 180 -8.57 -1.88 -10.63
CA VAL A 180 -9.98 -1.85 -10.27
C VAL A 180 -10.77 -0.75 -10.99
N VAL A 181 -12.05 -1.03 -11.24
CA VAL A 181 -13.01 -0.08 -11.82
C VAL A 181 -14.00 0.35 -10.75
N VAL A 182 -14.16 1.66 -10.56
CA VAL A 182 -15.20 2.20 -9.68
C VAL A 182 -16.56 2.02 -10.34
N THR A 183 -17.45 1.24 -9.72
CA THR A 183 -18.80 0.98 -10.22
C THR A 183 -19.79 2.01 -9.67
N ALA A 184 -21.09 1.85 -9.94
CA ALA A 184 -22.11 2.76 -9.41
C ALA A 184 -22.26 2.69 -7.87
N THR A 185 -21.89 1.56 -7.26
CA THR A 185 -22.15 1.28 -5.83
C THR A 185 -20.91 0.81 -5.08
N GLY A 186 -19.77 0.63 -5.76
CA GLY A 186 -18.57 0.06 -5.14
C GLY A 186 -17.41 -0.03 -6.13
N VAL A 187 -16.77 -1.20 -6.16
CA VAL A 187 -15.60 -1.49 -6.98
C VAL A 187 -15.74 -2.85 -7.65
N GLU A 188 -15.22 -2.98 -8.87
CA GLU A 188 -14.98 -4.24 -9.55
C GLU A 188 -13.47 -4.44 -9.65
N ASN A 189 -12.96 -5.55 -9.10
CA ASN A 189 -11.54 -5.89 -9.20
C ASN A 189 -11.30 -6.72 -10.46
N MET A 190 -10.48 -6.21 -11.38
CA MET A 190 -10.14 -6.88 -12.65
C MET A 190 -8.96 -7.84 -12.49
N THR A 191 -8.26 -7.81 -11.35
CA THR A 191 -7.05 -8.59 -11.11
C THR A 191 -7.37 -9.93 -10.44
N GLU A 192 -7.29 -10.99 -11.23
CA GLU A 192 -7.52 -12.37 -10.77
C GLU A 192 -6.19 -13.12 -10.56
N VAL A 193 -5.64 -13.02 -9.34
CA VAL A 193 -4.43 -13.73 -8.92
C VAL A 193 -4.59 -14.25 -7.50
N SER A 194 -3.79 -15.26 -7.12
CA SER A 194 -3.74 -15.76 -5.74
C SER A 194 -3.33 -14.65 -4.76
N ARG A 195 -4.13 -14.42 -3.71
CA ARG A 195 -3.90 -13.36 -2.72
C ARG A 195 -3.72 -13.89 -1.31
N THR A 196 -4.46 -14.92 -0.88
CA THR A 196 -4.21 -15.46 0.45
C THR A 196 -2.90 -16.23 0.48
N ILE A 197 -2.26 -16.31 1.65
CA ILE A 197 -1.04 -17.12 1.82
C ILE A 197 -1.29 -18.57 1.42
N GLN A 198 -2.46 -19.11 1.75
CA GLN A 198 -2.87 -20.46 1.40
C GLN A 198 -2.98 -20.64 -0.11
N GLU A 199 -3.62 -19.70 -0.81
CA GLU A 199 -3.71 -19.70 -2.28
C GLU A 199 -2.33 -19.62 -2.92
N ILE A 200 -1.47 -18.69 -2.48
CA ILE A 200 -0.13 -18.52 -3.05
C ILE A 200 0.71 -19.79 -2.84
N GLU A 201 0.77 -20.32 -1.62
CA GLU A 201 1.49 -21.56 -1.34
C GLU A 201 0.91 -22.75 -2.11
N ALA A 202 -0.40 -22.79 -2.38
CA ALA A 202 -1.03 -23.83 -3.21
C ALA A 202 -0.62 -23.68 -4.68
N THR A 203 -0.74 -22.47 -5.25
CA THR A 203 -0.34 -22.18 -6.64
C THR A 203 1.12 -22.51 -6.88
N MET A 204 2.02 -22.17 -5.95
CA MET A 204 3.46 -22.43 -6.10
C MET A 204 3.85 -23.90 -5.92
N ARG A 205 2.96 -24.72 -5.33
CA ARG A 205 3.17 -26.18 -5.19
C ARG A 205 2.81 -26.96 -6.45
N CYS A 206 1.92 -26.43 -7.28
CA CYS A 206 1.56 -27.01 -8.57
C CYS A 206 2.70 -26.77 -9.58
N LYS A 207 3.62 -27.72 -9.67
CA LYS A 207 4.60 -27.81 -10.76
C LYS A 207 4.09 -28.72 -11.86
#